data_AF-A0A7V2YXC9-F1
#
_entry.id   AF-A0A7V2YXC9-F1
#
_cell.length_a   1.000
_cell.length_b   1.000
_cell.length_c   1.000
_cell.angle_alpha   90.00
_cell.angle_beta   90.00
_cell.angle_gamma   90.00
#
_symmetry.space_group_name_H-M   'P 1'
#
loop_
_entity.id
_entity.type
_entity.pdbx_description
1 polymer ?
#
loop_
_entity_poly.entity_id
_entity_poly.type
_entity_poly.pdbx_seq_one_letter_code
_entity_poly.pdbx_strand_id
1 'polypeptide(L)' 'MAVISMFFGVFRELADARLFNSVRPFFGSIRWINGQDLCPDTLYEESKPIAAKP' A
#
# COMPACT_ATOMS: atom_id res chain seq x y z
N MET A 1 13.47 6.03 -7.23
CA MET A 1 12.77 6.75 -8.34
C MET A 1 12.17 5.83 -9.40
N ALA A 2 12.67 4.60 -9.61
CA ALA A 2 12.09 3.67 -10.59
C ALA A 2 10.92 2.81 -10.05
N VAL A 3 10.94 2.46 -8.76
CA VAL A 3 9.97 1.51 -8.16
C VAL A 3 8.55 2.08 -8.02
N ILE A 4 8.39 3.35 -7.65
CA ILE A 4 7.08 3.99 -7.49
C ILE A 4 6.31 4.13 -8.82
N SER A 5 7.01 4.22 -9.96
CA SER A 5 6.37 4.31 -11.28
C SER A 5 5.63 3.03 -11.69
N MET A 6 6.03 1.87 -11.16
CA MET A 6 5.45 0.58 -11.53
C MET A 6 4.09 0.33 -10.88
N PHE A 7 3.82 0.99 -9.74
CA PHE A 7 2.61 0.79 -8.94
C PHE A 7 1.52 1.83 -9.20
N PHE A 8 1.82 2.91 -9.93
CA PHE A 8 0.94 4.08 -10.06
C PHE A 8 -0.42 3.75 -10.69
N GLY A 9 -0.49 2.72 -11.55
CA GLY A 9 -1.74 2.24 -12.12
C GLY A 9 -2.49 1.23 -11.24
N VAL A 10 -1.76 0.37 -10.53
CA VAL A 10 -2.32 -0.77 -9.78
C VAL A 10 -3.15 -0.28 -8.59
N PHE A 11 -2.63 0.69 -7.83
CA PHE A 11 -3.31 1.17 -6.62
C PHE A 11 -4.28 2.34 -6.87
N ARG A 12 -4.60 2.67 -8.13
CA ARG A 12 -5.52 3.78 -8.45
C ARG A 12 -6.90 3.60 -7.80
N GLU A 13 -7.38 2.36 -7.71
CA GLU A 13 -8.66 2.04 -7.07
C GLU A 13 -8.67 2.37 -5.57
N LEU A 14 -7.50 2.33 -4.91
CA LEU A 14 -7.36 2.66 -3.49
C LEU A 14 -7.63 4.15 -3.18
N ALA A 15 -7.92 4.98 -4.18
CA ALA A 15 -8.49 6.31 -3.97
C ALA A 15 -9.92 6.27 -3.37
N ASP A 16 -10.69 5.18 -3.54
CA ASP A 16 -11.95 4.99 -2.81
C ASP A 16 -11.63 4.64 -1.35
N ALA A 17 -12.06 5.48 -0.41
CA ALA A 17 -11.80 5.30 1.01
C ALA A 17 -12.36 3.99 1.59
N ARG A 18 -13.50 3.49 1.09
CA ARG A 18 -14.06 2.21 1.55
C ARG A 18 -13.18 1.05 1.12
N LEU A 19 -12.67 1.13 -0.11
CA LEU A 19 -11.71 0.16 -0.59
C LEU A 19 -10.42 0.27 0.21
N PHE A 20 -9.80 1.45 0.33
CA PHE A 20 -8.58 1.66 1.12
C PHE A 20 -8.67 1.11 2.54
N ASN A 21 -9.78 1.37 3.24
CA ASN A 21 -9.99 0.93 4.62
C ASN A 21 -10.29 -0.58 4.76
N SER A 22 -10.40 -1.33 3.66
CA SER A 22 -10.54 -2.79 3.69
C SER A 22 -9.22 -3.55 3.87
N VAL A 23 -8.11 -2.82 4.00
CA VAL A 23 -6.77 -3.40 4.16
C VAL A 23 -6.70 -4.38 5.32
N ARG A 24 -6.08 -5.53 5.10
CA ARG A 24 -5.86 -6.56 6.12
C ARG A 24 -4.58 -7.37 5.86
N PRO A 25 -3.93 -7.91 6.90
CA PRO A 25 -2.89 -8.91 6.72
C PRO A 25 -3.45 -10.18 6.04
N PHE A 26 -2.71 -10.78 5.11
CA PHE A 26 -3.11 -11.99 4.40
C PHE A 26 -1.89 -12.75 3.85
N PHE A 27 -1.64 -13.98 4.31
CA PHE A 27 -0.57 -14.87 3.81
C PHE A 27 0.81 -14.21 3.60
N GLY A 28 1.24 -13.37 4.56
CA GLY A 28 2.54 -12.69 4.47
C GLY A 28 2.55 -11.43 3.60
N SER A 29 1.40 -10.99 3.08
CA SER A 29 1.22 -9.68 2.47
C SER A 29 0.16 -8.85 3.23
N ILE A 30 0.02 -7.58 2.85
CA ILE A 30 -1.17 -6.78 3.15
C ILE A 30 -2.05 -6.74 1.91
N ARG A 31 -3.36 -6.96 2.06
CA ARG A 31 -4.30 -7.13 0.94
C ARG A 31 -5.59 -6.34 1.15
N TRP A 32 -6.15 -5.88 0.04
CA TRP A 32 -7.45 -5.22 -0.05
C TRP A 32 -8.56 -6.15 -0.54
N ILE A 33 -9.83 -5.77 -0.33
CA ILE A 33 -10.97 -6.63 -0.70
C ILE A 33 -11.10 -6.89 -2.20
N ASN A 34 -10.56 -6.00 -3.05
CA ASN A 34 -10.50 -6.18 -4.50
C ASN A 34 -9.32 -7.07 -4.96
N GLY A 35 -8.56 -7.66 -4.01
CA GLY A 35 -7.51 -8.62 -4.30
C GLY A 35 -6.12 -8.01 -4.51
N GLN A 36 -5.99 -6.68 -4.57
CA GLN A 36 -4.68 -6.03 -4.62
C GLN A 36 -3.90 -6.29 -3.33
N ASP A 37 -2.61 -6.57 -3.44
CA ASP A 37 -1.74 -6.79 -2.29
C ASP A 37 -0.36 -6.14 -2.43
N LEU A 38 0.29 -5.96 -1.28
CA LEU A 38 1.61 -5.36 -1.17
C LEU A 38 2.44 -6.14 -0.15
N CYS A 39 3.70 -6.39 -0.49
CA CYS A 39 4.67 -7.03 0.39
C CYS A 39 5.00 -6.09 1.58
N PRO A 40 5.01 -6.57 2.83
CA PRO A 40 5.34 -5.75 3.99
C PRO A 40 6.76 -5.19 3.95
N ASP A 41 7.73 -5.95 3.41
CA ASP A 41 9.11 -5.50 3.26
C ASP A 41 9.19 -4.29 2.31
N THR A 42 8.58 -4.39 1.12
CA THR A 42 8.50 -3.28 0.17
C THR A 42 7.76 -2.08 0.75
N LEU A 43 6.65 -2.32 1.50
CA LEU A 43 5.93 -1.24 2.17
C LEU A 43 6.86 -0.48 3.12
N TYR A 44 7.67 -1.18 3.92
CA TYR A 44 8.57 -0.56 4.87
C TYR A 44 9.75 0.15 4.19
N GLU A 45 10.42 -0.52 3.24
CA GLU A 45 11.58 0.01 2.52
C GLU A 45 11.25 1.28 1.72
N GLU A 46 10.07 1.34 1.11
CA GLU A 46 9.61 2.51 0.34
C GLU A 46 8.80 3.50 1.21
N SER A 47 8.54 3.18 2.48
CA SER A 47 7.86 4.11 3.38
C SER A 47 8.72 5.33 3.69
N LYS A 48 8.04 6.43 4.01
CA LYS A 48 8.71 7.62 4.55
C LYS A 48 8.36 7.72 6.04
N PRO A 49 9.35 7.99 6.90
CA PRO A 49 9.08 8.29 8.30
C PRO A 49 8.08 9.44 8.37
N ILE A 50 7.04 9.28 9.19
CA ILE A 50 6.21 10.41 9.58
C ILE A 50 7.14 11.31 10.40
N ALA A 51 7.39 12.54 9.91
CA ALA A 51 8.10 13.54 10.69
C ALA A 51 7.39 13.63 12.05
N ALA A 52 8.13 13.48 13.15
CA ALA A 52 7.58 13.54 14.49
C ALA A 52 6.66 14.77 14.56
N LYS A 53 5.42 14.55 14.97
CA LYS A 53 4.47 15.64 15.17
C LYS A 53 5.13 16.65 16.13
N PRO A 54 5.12 17.96 15.84
CA PRO A 54 5.59 18.95 16.79
C PRO A 54 4.81 18.87 18.11
#